data_AF-A0A350XYF4-F1
#
_entry.id   AF-A0A350XYF4-F1
#
_cell.length_a   1.000
_cell.length_b   1.000
_cell.length_c   1.000
_cell.angle_alpha   90.00
_cell.angle_beta   90.00
_cell.angle_gamma   90.00
#
_symmetry.space_group_name_H-M   'P 1'
#
loop_
_entity.id
_entity.type
_entity.pdbx_description
1 polymer ?
#
loop_
_entity_poly.entity_id
_entity_poly.type
_entity_poly.pdbx_seq_one_letter_code
_entity_poly.pdbx_strand_id
1 'polypeptide(L)'
;MDDKKSIKDFLLSKIGRFVMIVLGYVIILGIIYVGIVSGTQFIYWIMVLLCGYFGWRALNRITPDMFLIMSIGKWGIYYLVKGILSICIGVFAAPYQISKMIVNKLSNT
;
A
#
# COMPACT_ATOMS: atom_id res chain seq x y z
N MET A 1 -20.48 -11.29 24.86
CA MET A 1 -19.01 -11.46 24.86
C MET A 1 -18.54 -12.37 23.71
N ASP A 2 -19.44 -13.15 23.10
CA ASP A 2 -19.19 -14.01 21.93
C ASP A 2 -18.94 -13.26 20.60
N ASP A 3 -19.64 -12.17 20.33
CA ASP A 3 -19.60 -11.53 18.99
C ASP A 3 -18.23 -11.00 18.59
N LYS A 4 -17.46 -10.45 19.54
CA LYS A 4 -16.08 -9.97 19.25
C LYS A 4 -15.13 -11.10 18.90
N LYS A 5 -15.31 -12.29 19.47
CA LYS A 5 -14.47 -13.46 19.18
C LYS A 5 -14.80 -14.01 17.80
N SER A 6 -16.09 -14.12 17.49
CA SER A 6 -16.60 -14.52 16.17
C SER A 6 -16.08 -13.61 15.03
N ILE A 7 -16.09 -12.28 15.23
CA ILE A 7 -15.57 -11.33 14.25
C ILE A 7 -14.05 -11.49 14.06
N LYS A 8 -13.29 -11.69 15.13
CA LYS A 8 -11.84 -11.92 15.03
C LYS A 8 -11.53 -13.19 14.22
N ASP A 9 -12.24 -14.28 14.51
CA ASP A 9 -12.04 -15.57 13.83
C ASP A 9 -12.41 -15.47 12.34
N PHE A 10 -13.46 -14.71 12.00
CA PHE A 10 -13.82 -14.42 10.62
C PHE A 10 -12.74 -13.60 9.90
N LEU A 11 -12.19 -12.55 10.51
CA LEU A 11 -11.14 -11.71 9.91
C LEU A 11 -9.82 -12.46 9.72
N LEU A 12 -9.51 -13.44 10.58
CA LEU A 12 -8.34 -14.30 10.45
C LEU A 12 -8.48 -15.34 9.34
N SER A 13 -9.71 -15.69 8.95
CA SER A 13 -10.01 -16.63 7.86
C SER A 13 -9.52 -16.13 6.49
N LYS A 14 -9.34 -17.07 5.54
CA LYS A 14 -8.96 -16.73 4.15
C LYS A 14 -9.96 -15.78 3.49
N ILE A 15 -11.26 -15.96 3.78
CA ILE A 15 -12.34 -15.11 3.27
C ILE A 15 -12.25 -13.70 3.87
N GLY A 16 -12.08 -13.59 5.19
CA GLY A 16 -11.98 -12.29 5.87
C GLY A 16 -10.79 -11.46 5.39
N ARG A 17 -9.65 -12.11 5.12
CA ARG A 17 -8.47 -11.45 4.52
C ARG A 17 -8.76 -10.89 3.13
N PHE A 18 -9.46 -11.66 2.29
CA PHE A 18 -9.86 -11.19 0.97
C PHE A 18 -10.79 -9.98 1.06
N VAL A 19 -11.79 -10.02 1.94
CA VAL A 19 -12.71 -8.90 2.20
C VAL A 19 -11.96 -7.66 2.66
N MET A 20 -10.98 -7.79 3.56
CA MET A 20 -10.15 -6.66 4.01
C MET A 20 -9.33 -6.02 2.89
N ILE A 21 -8.78 -6.83 1.97
CA ILE A 21 -8.02 -6.31 0.81
C ILE A 21 -8.96 -5.53 -0.12
N VAL A 22 -10.12 -6.09 -0.44
CA VAL A 22 -11.12 -5.45 -1.30
C VAL A 22 -11.61 -4.13 -0.68
N LEU A 23 -11.95 -4.14 0.61
CA LEU A 23 -12.33 -2.92 1.35
C LEU A 23 -11.21 -1.89 1.35
N GLY A 24 -9.96 -2.31 1.56
CA GLY A 24 -8.79 -1.43 1.47
C GLY A 24 -8.68 -0.77 0.09
N TYR A 25 -8.92 -1.53 -0.99
CA TYR A 25 -8.89 -1.00 -2.35
C TYR A 25 -10.00 0.02 -2.60
N VAL A 26 -11.23 -0.26 -2.13
CA VAL A 26 -12.37 0.68 -2.22
C VAL A 26 -12.08 1.98 -1.48
N ILE A 27 -11.50 1.91 -0.27
CA ILE A 27 -11.15 3.10 0.51
C ILE A 27 -10.09 3.93 -0.21
N ILE A 28 -9.02 3.29 -0.69
CA ILE A 28 -7.92 4.00 -1.38
C ILE A 28 -8.43 4.67 -2.65
N LEU A 29 -9.18 3.95 -3.48
CA LEU A 29 -9.77 4.52 -4.70
C LEU A 29 -10.80 5.61 -4.40
N GLY A 30 -11.62 5.42 -3.36
CA GLY A 30 -12.60 6.42 -2.92
C GLY A 30 -11.94 7.73 -2.50
N ILE A 31 -10.84 7.67 -1.74
CA ILE A 31 -10.07 8.85 -1.33
C ILE A 31 -9.45 9.53 -2.56
N ILE A 32 -8.90 8.76 -3.51
CA ILE A 32 -8.34 9.31 -4.76
C ILE A 32 -9.44 10.02 -5.56
N TYR A 33 -10.60 9.38 -5.73
CA TYR A 33 -11.73 9.94 -6.46
C TYR A 33 -12.24 11.24 -5.82
N VAL A 34 -12.45 11.25 -4.50
CA VAL A 34 -12.85 12.44 -3.75
C VAL A 34 -11.79 13.53 -3.88
N GLY A 35 -10.50 13.20 -3.82
CA GLY A 35 -9.40 14.15 -4.02
C GLY A 35 -9.43 14.84 -5.38
N ILE A 36 -9.77 14.10 -6.44
CA ILE A 36 -9.88 14.62 -7.80
C ILE A 36 -11.14 15.50 -7.96
N VAL A 37 -12.30 15.03 -7.49
CA VAL A 37 -13.58 15.70 -7.70
C VAL A 37 -13.78 16.92 -6.79
N SER A 38 -13.32 16.84 -5.54
CA SER A 38 -13.55 17.88 -4.53
C SER A 38 -12.49 18.98 -4.55
N GLY A 39 -11.47 18.86 -5.41
CA GLY A 39 -10.33 19.78 -5.44
C GLY A 39 -9.48 19.78 -4.17
N THR A 40 -9.58 18.76 -3.32
CA THR A 40 -8.81 18.62 -2.08
C THR A 40 -7.40 18.13 -2.37
N GLN A 41 -6.61 18.97 -3.05
CA GLN A 41 -5.27 18.67 -3.51
C GLN A 41 -4.36 18.14 -2.40
N PHE A 42 -4.50 18.68 -1.18
CA PHE A 42 -3.67 18.27 -0.04
C PHE A 42 -3.85 16.81 0.36
N ILE A 43 -5.11 16.34 0.45
CA ILE A 43 -5.43 14.94 0.81
C ILE A 43 -4.95 14.00 -0.28
N TYR A 44 -5.14 14.38 -1.55
CA TYR A 44 -4.67 13.64 -2.71
C TYR A 44 -3.14 13.45 -2.67
N TRP A 45 -2.38 14.52 -2.48
CA TRP A 45 -0.91 14.45 -2.42
C TRP A 45 -0.40 13.59 -1.27
N ILE A 46 -0.99 13.70 -0.08
CA ILE A 46 -0.65 12.83 1.05
C ILE A 46 -0.89 11.36 0.71
N MET A 47 -2.01 11.06 0.06
CA MET A 47 -2.36 9.69 -0.30
C MET A 47 -1.43 9.09 -1.35
N VAL A 48 -1.06 9.88 -2.36
CA VAL A 48 -0.08 9.50 -3.39
C VAL A 48 1.30 9.25 -2.75
N LEU A 49 1.72 10.09 -1.81
CA LEU A 49 2.98 9.88 -1.08
C LEU A 49 2.95 8.61 -0.22
N LEU A 50 1.83 8.34 0.47
CA LEU A 50 1.65 7.12 1.24
C LEU A 50 1.70 5.87 0.34
N CYS A 51 1.00 5.89 -0.80
CA CYS A 51 1.09 4.80 -1.79
C CYS A 51 2.52 4.64 -2.29
N GLY A 52 3.18 5.74 -2.69
CA GLY A 52 4.58 5.73 -3.13
C GLY A 52 5.51 5.13 -2.07
N TYR A 53 5.34 5.47 -0.79
CA TYR A 53 6.14 4.88 0.30
C TYR A 53 5.98 3.35 0.41
N PHE A 54 4.72 2.86 0.39
CA PHE A 54 4.44 1.42 0.43
C PHE A 54 4.92 0.69 -0.82
N GLY A 55 4.72 1.31 -1.99
CA GLY A 55 5.18 0.80 -3.27
C GLY A 55 6.69 0.78 -3.37
N TRP A 56 7.39 1.77 -2.80
CA TRP A 56 8.85 1.82 -2.80
C TRP A 56 9.45 0.69 -1.96
N ARG A 57 8.84 0.41 -0.80
CA ARG A 57 9.18 -0.76 0.02
C ARG A 57 8.93 -2.07 -0.73
N ALA A 58 7.83 -2.20 -1.45
CA ALA A 58 7.54 -3.37 -2.26
C ALA A 58 8.56 -3.52 -3.42
N LEU A 59 8.91 -2.41 -4.06
CA LEU A 59 9.81 -2.37 -5.21
C LEU A 59 11.26 -2.65 -4.82
N ASN A 60 11.70 -2.18 -3.65
CA ASN A 60 12.99 -2.54 -3.05
C ASN A 60 13.13 -4.05 -2.81
N ARG A 61 12.01 -4.75 -2.56
CA ARG A 61 12.02 -6.20 -2.36
C ARG A 61 12.14 -6.97 -3.68
N ILE A 62 11.60 -6.42 -4.77
CA ILE A 62 11.63 -7.05 -6.11
C ILE A 62 12.91 -6.70 -6.86
N THR A 63 13.42 -5.48 -6.66
CA THR A 63 14.62 -4.95 -7.31
C THR A 63 15.68 -4.59 -6.25
N PRO A 64 16.17 -5.57 -5.45
CA PRO A 64 17.24 -5.31 -4.51
C PRO A 64 18.57 -5.15 -5.27
N ASP A 65 19.26 -4.04 -5.00
CA ASP A 65 20.70 -3.81 -5.22
C ASP A 65 21.36 -4.23 -6.55
N MET A 66 20.62 -4.35 -7.65
CA MET A 66 21.24 -4.57 -8.97
C MET A 66 22.06 -3.36 -9.48
N PHE A 67 22.11 -2.24 -8.73
CA PHE A 67 22.56 -0.93 -9.24
C PHE A 67 23.68 -0.27 -8.42
N LEU A 68 24.38 -1.01 -7.55
CA LEU A 68 25.52 -0.46 -6.81
C LEU A 68 26.73 -0.08 -7.69
N ILE A 69 26.72 -0.47 -8.98
CA ILE A 69 27.82 -0.23 -9.93
C ILE A 69 27.34 0.62 -11.12
N MET A 70 26.70 1.76 -10.87
CA MET A 70 26.25 2.68 -11.94
C MET A 70 26.69 4.13 -11.69
N SER A 71 27.00 4.86 -12.77
CA SER A 71 27.50 6.24 -12.70
C SER A 71 26.49 7.18 -12.04
N ILE A 72 27.00 8.23 -11.38
CA ILE A 72 26.20 9.18 -10.56
C ILE A 72 25.01 9.80 -11.31
N GLY A 73 25.15 10.03 -12.63
CA GLY A 73 24.06 10.58 -13.46
C GLY A 73 22.91 9.60 -13.70
N LYS A 74 23.20 8.31 -13.77
CA LYS A 74 22.15 7.29 -13.97
C LYS A 74 21.40 6.96 -12.69
N TRP A 75 21.94 7.33 -11.52
CA TRP A 75 21.21 7.28 -10.26
C TRP A 75 19.98 8.20 -10.29
N GLY A 76 20.12 9.46 -10.72
CA GLY A 76 18.99 10.40 -10.76
C GLY A 76 17.80 9.87 -11.57
N ILE A 77 18.07 9.36 -12.78
CA ILE A 77 17.05 8.75 -13.66
C ILE A 77 16.46 7.49 -13.02
N TYR A 78 17.30 6.63 -12.43
CA TYR A 78 16.85 5.43 -11.76
C TYR A 78 15.90 5.72 -10.60
N TYR A 79 16.23 6.65 -9.71
CA TYR A 79 15.36 7.01 -8.58
C TYR A 79 14.05 7.65 -9.05
N LEU A 80 14.07 8.43 -10.13
CA LEU A 80 12.87 9.02 -10.71
C LEU A 80 11.93 7.95 -11.30
N VAL A 81 12.46 7.06 -12.15
CA VAL A 81 11.68 5.95 -12.73
C VAL A 81 11.16 5.03 -11.64
N LYS A 82 12.01 4.70 -10.66
CA LYS A 82 11.63 3.90 -9.49
C LYS A 82 10.54 4.59 -8.67
N GLY A 83 10.57 5.91 -8.56
CA GLY A 83 9.55 6.69 -7.86
C GLY A 83 8.19 6.59 -8.53
N ILE A 84 8.14 6.76 -9.85
CA ILE A 84 6.91 6.63 -10.64
C ILE A 84 6.36 5.20 -10.54
N LEU A 85 7.20 4.17 -10.72
CA LEU A 85 6.79 2.78 -10.54
C LEU A 85 6.29 2.52 -9.11
N SER A 86 6.92 3.13 -8.10
CA SER A 86 6.52 2.98 -6.71
C SER A 86 5.11 3.51 -6.47
N ILE A 87 4.71 4.60 -7.12
CA ILE A 87 3.36 5.15 -6.97
C ILE A 87 2.35 4.19 -7.60
N CYS A 88 2.61 3.73 -8.83
CA CYS A 88 1.74 2.78 -9.53
C CYS A 88 1.56 1.48 -8.75
N ILE A 89 2.67 0.90 -8.27
CA ILE A 89 2.66 -0.35 -7.51
C ILE A 89 2.11 -0.12 -6.10
N GLY A 90 2.33 1.06 -5.55
CA GLY A 90 1.87 1.49 -4.23
C GLY A 90 0.37 1.40 -4.05
N VAL A 91 -0.40 1.80 -5.07
CA VAL A 91 -1.87 1.71 -5.07
C VAL A 91 -2.36 0.27 -4.86
N PHE A 92 -1.64 -0.71 -5.41
CA PHE A 92 -1.98 -2.14 -5.28
C PHE A 92 -1.32 -2.79 -4.05
N ALA A 93 -0.10 -2.38 -3.70
CA ALA A 93 0.67 -2.96 -2.63
C ALA A 93 0.23 -2.47 -1.24
N ALA A 94 -0.28 -1.23 -1.12
CA ALA A 94 -0.74 -0.66 0.13
C ALA A 94 -1.90 -1.46 0.79
N PRO A 95 -3.02 -1.77 0.11
CA PRO A 95 -4.12 -2.51 0.75
C PRO A 95 -3.70 -3.93 1.15
N TYR A 96 -2.81 -4.56 0.38
CA TYR A 96 -2.25 -5.85 0.73
C TYR A 96 -1.35 -5.80 1.98
N GLN A 97 -0.47 -4.79 2.08
CA GLN A 97 0.39 -4.64 3.25
C GLN A 97 -0.40 -4.27 4.51
N ILE A 98 -1.40 -3.39 4.39
CA ILE A 98 -2.26 -2.98 5.49
C ILE A 98 -3.07 -4.16 6.02
N SER A 99 -3.71 -4.94 5.14
CA SER A 99 -4.46 -6.13 5.56
C SER A 99 -3.58 -7.15 6.28
N LYS A 100 -2.35 -7.37 5.79
CA LYS A 100 -1.37 -8.24 6.46
C LYS A 100 -0.97 -7.71 7.84
N MET A 101 -0.76 -6.41 8.00
CA MET A 101 -0.43 -5.80 9.29
C MET A 101 -1.58 -5.95 10.30
N ILE A 102 -2.82 -5.72 9.85
CA ILE A 102 -4.02 -5.86 10.68
C ILE A 102 -4.15 -7.31 11.17
N VAL A 103 -4.06 -8.27 10.26
CA VAL A 103 -4.14 -9.71 10.58
C VAL A 103 -3.06 -10.12 11.58
N ASN A 104 -1.81 -9.72 11.37
CA ASN A 104 -0.72 -10.04 12.27
C ASN A 104 -0.95 -9.47 13.67
N LYS A 105 -1.43 -8.22 13.75
CA LYS A 105 -1.74 -7.60 15.04
C LYS A 105 -2.90 -8.30 15.76
N LEU A 106 -3.93 -8.68 15.00
CA LEU A 106 -5.08 -9.41 15.53
C LEU A 106 -4.72 -10.82 16.01
N SER A 107 -3.82 -11.50 15.30
CA SER A 107 -3.33 -12.84 15.66
C SER A 107 -2.46 -12.85 16.91
N ASN A 108 -1.79 -11.73 17.21
CA ASN A 108 -0.93 -11.57 18.38
C ASN A 108 -1.69 -11.03 19.62
N THR A 109 -3.01 -10.83 19.53
CA THR A 109 -3.87 -10.27 20.59
C THR A 109 -4.97 -11.23 21.04
#